data_AF-A0AAV8WJ08-F1
#
_entry.id   AF-A0AAV8WJ08-F1
#
_cell.length_a   1.000
_cell.length_b   1.000
_cell.length_c   1.000
_cell.angle_alpha   90.00
_cell.angle_beta   90.00
_cell.angle_gamma   90.00
#
_symmetry.space_group_name_H-M   'P 1'
#
loop_
_entity.id
_entity.type
_entity.pdbx_description
1 polymer ?
#
loop_
_entity_poly.entity_id
_entity_poly.type
_entity_poly.pdbx_seq_one_letter_code
_entity_poly.pdbx_strand_id
1 'polypeptide(L)'
;MLSGIGPKHHLSEHGIRCIQDLPVGNNLQDHLIFYGLLYLIDFDIDQNLVRMAASFLNYVIFGKGPLTGAIEGVGFMKTSESTTEGDQPDVEFLFSRGSLASDRHTFSKIAFAFRDKVYDSVFKLAQRRPHWGIFPTLLYPKSKGNITLRCNNPRAPPLIYPNYFTDPENKDIKTMVEANSIHPKTSFDYWACALRTMAFTLYHQIGTTKMGPRDDPTAVVNSQLQVYGIETLR
;
A
#
# COMPACT_ATOMS: atom_id res chain seq x y z
N MET A 1 11.17 18.63 9.58
CA MET A 1 10.78 18.86 10.99
C MET A 1 11.97 19.08 11.92
N LEU A 2 12.90 18.14 12.13
CA LEU A 2 14.04 18.35 13.06
C LEU A 2 14.89 19.59 12.74
N SER A 3 14.98 19.97 11.46
CA SER A 3 15.64 21.21 11.02
C SER A 3 14.85 22.49 11.30
N GLY A 4 13.75 22.44 12.08
CA GLY A 4 12.91 23.60 12.38
C GLY A 4 11.89 23.96 11.30
N ILE A 5 11.66 23.10 10.29
CA ILE A 5 10.68 23.31 9.22
C ILE A 5 9.54 22.30 9.39
N GLY A 6 8.33 22.79 9.65
CA GLY A 6 7.15 21.97 9.94
C GLY A 6 6.13 22.70 10.82
N PRO A 7 5.06 22.01 11.30
CA PRO A 7 4.00 22.67 12.05
C PRO A 7 4.54 23.27 13.35
N LYS A 8 4.41 24.59 13.53
CA LYS A 8 5.04 25.34 14.63
C LYS A 8 4.71 24.78 16.01
N HIS A 9 3.45 24.42 16.26
CA HIS A 9 3.01 23.83 17.53
C HIS A 9 3.75 22.51 17.80
N HIS A 10 3.74 21.59 16.84
CA HIS A 10 4.42 20.29 16.94
C HIS A 10 5.93 20.42 17.19
N LEU A 11 6.59 21.39 16.52
CA LEU A 11 8.01 21.67 16.75
C LEU A 11 8.27 22.15 18.18
N SER A 12 7.40 23.03 18.71
CA SER A 12 7.53 23.56 20.06
C SER A 12 7.35 22.49 21.15
N GLU A 13 6.45 21.52 20.95
CA GLU A 13 6.24 20.38 21.87
C GLU A 13 7.49 19.51 22.03
N HIS A 14 8.38 19.52 21.03
CA HIS A 14 9.65 18.80 21.06
C HIS A 14 10.86 19.70 21.35
N GLY A 15 10.65 20.95 21.74
CA GLY A 15 11.72 21.90 22.05
C GLY A 15 12.56 22.30 20.83
N ILE A 16 11.99 22.25 19.62
CA ILE A 16 12.66 22.60 18.37
C ILE A 16 12.29 24.03 17.99
N ARG A 17 13.30 24.86 17.70
CA ARG A 17 13.08 26.22 17.17
C ARG A 17 12.41 26.13 15.80
N CYS A 18 11.24 26.74 15.66
CA CYS A 18 10.57 26.89 14.36
C CYS A 18 11.30 27.95 13.52
N ILE A 19 11.86 27.52 12.38
CA ILE A 19 12.42 28.36 11.33
C ILE A 19 11.31 28.76 10.35
N GLN A 20 10.49 27.78 9.95
CA GLN A 20 9.43 27.98 8.96
C GLN A 20 8.23 27.09 9.30
N ASP A 21 7.06 27.73 9.48
CA ASP A 21 5.81 27.06 9.79
C ASP A 21 5.15 26.58 8.50
N LEU A 22 5.16 25.26 8.28
CA LEU A 22 4.63 24.61 7.08
C LEU A 22 4.00 23.26 7.45
N PRO A 23 3.03 22.75 6.67
CA PRO A 23 2.34 21.49 6.95
C PRO A 23 3.19 20.24 6.62
N VAL A 24 4.50 20.27 6.89
CA VAL A 24 5.42 19.15 6.65
C VAL A 24 4.99 17.93 7.45
N GLY A 25 4.92 16.79 6.79
CA GLY A 25 4.51 15.52 7.38
C GLY A 25 3.02 15.20 7.17
N ASN A 26 2.18 16.18 6.81
CA ASN A 26 0.78 15.97 6.49
C ASN A 26 0.59 15.46 5.07
N ASN A 27 -0.61 14.98 4.70
CA ASN A 27 -0.92 14.51 3.35
C ASN A 27 -0.12 13.25 2.94
N LEU A 28 0.17 12.37 3.91
CA LEU A 28 0.68 11.03 3.61
C LEU A 28 -0.39 10.26 2.84
N GLN A 29 -0.01 9.75 1.68
CA GLN A 29 -0.82 8.96 0.78
C GLN A 29 -0.09 7.68 0.44
N ASP A 30 -0.83 6.62 0.17
CA ASP A 30 -0.27 5.32 -0.17
C ASP A 30 -1.32 4.47 -0.86
N HIS A 31 -0.92 3.63 -1.80
CA HIS A 31 -1.84 2.66 -2.38
C HIS A 31 -2.08 1.53 -1.37
N LEU A 32 -3.34 1.11 -1.23
CA LEU A 32 -3.69 -0.07 -0.44
C LEU A 32 -3.99 -1.24 -1.35
N ILE A 33 -3.33 -2.35 -1.08
CA ILE A 33 -3.50 -3.61 -1.77
C ILE A 33 -4.19 -4.63 -0.86
N PHE A 34 -5.09 -5.44 -1.41
CA PHE A 34 -5.76 -6.51 -0.70
C PHE A 34 -5.30 -7.89 -1.20
N TYR A 35 -4.72 -8.70 -0.30
CA TYR A 35 -4.17 -10.02 -0.63
C TYR A 35 -5.13 -11.19 -0.42
N GLY A 36 -6.40 -10.93 -0.09
CA GLY A 36 -7.35 -11.96 0.30
C GLY A 36 -8.02 -12.71 -0.85
N LEU A 37 -7.93 -12.23 -2.10
CA LEU A 37 -8.53 -12.92 -3.24
C LEU A 37 -7.58 -13.98 -3.81
N LEU A 38 -7.88 -15.22 -3.47
CA LEU A 38 -7.15 -16.41 -3.88
C LEU A 38 -8.11 -17.41 -4.53
N TYR A 39 -7.70 -17.97 -5.66
CA TYR A 39 -8.50 -18.96 -6.38
C TYR A 39 -7.70 -20.22 -6.57
N LEU A 40 -8.30 -21.34 -6.21
CA LEU A 40 -7.72 -22.66 -6.42
C LEU A 40 -7.84 -23.02 -7.89
N ILE A 41 -6.80 -23.65 -8.41
CA ILE A 41 -6.77 -24.09 -9.81
C ILE A 41 -6.40 -25.57 -9.89
N ASP A 42 -6.80 -26.19 -10.99
CA ASP A 42 -6.71 -27.62 -11.26
C ASP A 42 -5.48 -28.00 -12.09
N PHE A 43 -4.74 -27.01 -12.62
CA PHE A 43 -3.47 -27.23 -13.31
C PHE A 43 -2.26 -27.03 -12.39
N ASP A 44 -1.18 -27.75 -12.69
CA ASP A 44 0.04 -27.73 -11.89
C ASP A 44 0.79 -26.41 -12.07
N ILE A 45 0.94 -25.67 -10.97
CA ILE A 45 1.76 -24.48 -10.87
C ILE A 45 3.05 -24.96 -10.24
N ASP A 46 4.16 -25.00 -11.00
CA ASP A 46 5.51 -25.40 -10.56
C ASP A 46 5.88 -24.98 -9.11
N GLN A 47 5.43 -25.74 -8.11
CA GLN A 47 5.70 -25.53 -6.68
C GLN A 47 6.42 -26.73 -6.06
N ASN A 48 6.82 -27.71 -6.89
CA ASN A 48 7.67 -28.83 -6.49
C ASN A 48 9.12 -28.35 -6.30
N LEU A 49 9.77 -28.77 -5.21
CA LEU A 49 11.17 -28.47 -4.88
C LEU A 49 12.15 -28.81 -6.02
N VAL A 50 11.93 -29.91 -6.74
CA VAL A 50 12.80 -30.31 -7.87
C VAL A 50 12.73 -29.28 -9.01
N ARG A 51 11.51 -28.84 -9.35
CA ARG A 51 11.31 -27.82 -10.38
C ARG A 51 11.71 -26.42 -9.92
N MET A 52 11.61 -26.13 -8.63
CA MET A 52 12.12 -24.89 -8.03
C MET A 52 13.65 -24.82 -8.17
N ALA A 53 14.37 -25.90 -7.86
CA ALA A 53 15.81 -26.00 -8.06
C ALA A 53 16.21 -25.86 -9.54
N ALA A 54 15.47 -26.51 -10.44
CA ALA A 54 15.69 -26.37 -11.89
C ALA A 54 15.42 -24.93 -12.37
N SER A 55 14.37 -24.28 -11.86
CA SER A 55 14.05 -22.88 -12.17
C SER A 55 15.12 -21.93 -11.67
N PHE A 56 15.68 -22.20 -10.48
CA PHE A 56 16.81 -21.46 -9.93
C PHE A 56 18.05 -21.58 -10.81
N LEU A 57 18.41 -22.79 -11.23
CA LEU A 57 19.54 -23.00 -12.13
C LEU A 57 19.32 -22.32 -13.49
N ASN A 58 18.13 -22.44 -14.08
CA ASN A 58 17.80 -21.77 -15.34
C ASN A 58 17.89 -20.25 -15.24
N TYR A 59 17.46 -19.68 -14.11
CA TYR A 59 17.58 -18.25 -13.85
C TYR A 59 19.05 -17.82 -13.73
N VAL A 60 19.85 -18.54 -12.95
CA VAL A 60 21.27 -18.20 -12.73
C VAL A 60 22.10 -18.35 -14.01
N ILE A 61 21.86 -19.40 -14.79
CA ILE A 61 22.67 -19.71 -15.98
C ILE A 61 22.22 -18.90 -17.20
N PHE A 62 20.91 -18.77 -17.41
CA PHE A 62 20.36 -18.22 -18.66
C PHE A 62 19.61 -16.90 -18.47
N GLY A 63 19.41 -16.43 -17.23
CA GLY A 63 18.60 -15.24 -16.94
C GLY A 63 17.13 -15.41 -17.34
N LYS A 64 16.63 -16.65 -17.39
CA LYS A 64 15.29 -17.00 -17.88
C LYS A 64 14.54 -17.88 -16.88
N GLY A 65 13.22 -17.91 -17.01
CA GLY A 65 12.34 -18.80 -16.25
C GLY A 65 11.47 -18.06 -15.22
N PRO A 66 10.68 -18.80 -14.43
CA PRO A 66 9.62 -18.21 -13.59
C PRO A 66 10.13 -17.33 -12.45
N LEU A 67 11.45 -17.31 -12.18
CA LEU A 67 12.05 -16.44 -11.16
C LEU A 67 12.37 -15.02 -11.70
N THR A 68 12.13 -14.75 -12.99
CA THR A 68 12.35 -13.42 -13.58
C THR A 68 11.25 -12.40 -13.27
N GLY A 69 10.12 -12.83 -12.70
CA GLY A 69 8.98 -11.95 -12.41
C GLY A 69 8.05 -12.52 -11.34
N ALA A 70 7.19 -11.66 -10.78
CA ALA A 70 6.25 -12.01 -9.72
C ALA A 70 4.78 -11.70 -10.09
N ILE A 71 4.56 -10.59 -10.80
CA ILE A 71 3.26 -10.20 -11.35
C ILE A 71 3.28 -10.49 -12.84
N GLU A 72 2.30 -11.25 -13.33
CA GLU A 72 2.23 -11.72 -14.72
C GLU A 72 1.21 -10.95 -15.56
N GLY A 73 0.32 -10.21 -14.91
CA GLY A 73 -0.66 -9.37 -15.58
C GLY A 73 -1.14 -8.24 -14.69
N VAL A 74 -1.63 -7.18 -15.34
CA VAL A 74 -2.30 -6.06 -14.68
C VAL A 74 -3.63 -5.78 -15.37
N GLY A 75 -4.62 -5.38 -14.58
CA GLY A 75 -5.92 -4.95 -15.07
C GLY A 75 -6.37 -3.70 -14.34
N PHE A 76 -7.27 -2.94 -14.95
CA PHE A 76 -7.79 -1.72 -14.37
C PHE A 76 -9.30 -1.71 -14.39
N MET A 77 -9.91 -1.16 -13.35
CA MET A 77 -11.35 -1.01 -13.23
C MET A 77 -11.66 0.40 -12.74
N LYS A 78 -12.76 0.94 -13.28
CA LYS A 78 -13.41 2.12 -12.75
C LYS A 78 -14.65 1.69 -11.96
N THR A 79 -14.66 1.97 -10.67
CA THR A 79 -15.79 1.63 -9.79
C THR A 79 -16.91 2.66 -9.87
N SER A 80 -18.09 2.30 -9.39
CA SER A 80 -19.23 3.23 -9.30
C SER A 80 -19.00 4.37 -8.30
N GLU A 81 -18.10 4.20 -7.33
CA GLU A 81 -17.70 5.21 -6.34
C GLU A 81 -16.62 6.18 -6.86
N SER A 82 -16.12 5.91 -8.07
CA SER A 82 -15.02 6.67 -8.66
C SER A 82 -15.36 8.15 -8.84
N THR A 83 -14.41 8.99 -8.47
CA THR A 83 -14.50 10.47 -8.64
C THR A 83 -13.51 10.98 -9.68
N THR A 84 -12.87 10.07 -10.42
CA THR A 84 -11.89 10.42 -11.47
C THR A 84 -12.61 10.85 -12.75
N GLU A 85 -11.97 11.68 -13.56
CA GLU A 85 -12.52 12.15 -14.83
C GLU A 85 -12.39 11.11 -15.94
N GLY A 86 -13.30 11.14 -16.91
CA GLY A 86 -13.25 10.28 -18.10
C GLY A 86 -13.16 8.79 -17.79
N ASP A 87 -12.28 8.06 -18.47
CA ASP A 87 -12.07 6.62 -18.32
C ASP A 87 -10.96 6.26 -17.32
N GLN A 88 -10.51 7.21 -16.50
CA GLN A 88 -9.43 6.98 -15.54
C GLN A 88 -9.88 5.96 -14.47
N PRO A 89 -9.18 4.82 -14.32
CA PRO A 89 -9.54 3.80 -13.34
C PRO A 89 -9.14 4.24 -11.92
N ASP A 90 -9.84 3.76 -10.91
CA ASP A 90 -9.54 3.98 -9.49
C ASP A 90 -9.07 2.71 -8.76
N VAL A 91 -9.07 1.57 -9.48
CA VAL A 91 -8.59 0.28 -9.02
C VAL A 91 -7.65 -0.36 -10.03
N GLU A 92 -6.54 -0.90 -9.54
CA GLU A 92 -5.63 -1.78 -10.27
C GLU A 92 -5.71 -3.20 -9.72
N PHE A 93 -5.74 -4.20 -10.59
CA PHE A 93 -5.62 -5.61 -10.24
C PHE A 93 -4.26 -6.12 -10.64
N LEU A 94 -3.49 -6.61 -9.66
CA LEU A 94 -2.24 -7.31 -9.92
C LEU A 94 -2.52 -8.82 -9.93
N PHE A 95 -2.18 -9.48 -11.03
CA PHE A 95 -2.34 -10.92 -11.20
C PHE A 95 -1.01 -11.62 -10.96
N SER A 96 -0.96 -12.52 -9.99
CA SER A 96 0.25 -13.25 -9.64
C SER A 96 0.05 -14.76 -9.73
N ARG A 97 1.10 -15.44 -10.21
CA ARG A 97 1.20 -16.89 -10.21
C ARG A 97 1.51 -17.38 -8.79
N GLY A 98 0.47 -17.44 -7.97
CA GLY A 98 0.55 -17.83 -6.57
C GLY A 98 -0.14 -16.81 -5.67
N SER A 99 0.12 -16.91 -4.37
CA SER A 99 -0.38 -15.96 -3.37
C SER A 99 0.56 -15.96 -2.17
N LEU A 100 0.22 -15.18 -1.15
CA LEU A 100 0.92 -15.24 0.14
C LEU A 100 0.90 -16.64 0.77
N ALA A 101 0.02 -17.54 0.34
CA ALA A 101 0.04 -18.95 0.75
C ALA A 101 1.19 -19.77 0.14
N SER A 102 1.81 -19.31 -0.95
CA SER A 102 2.77 -20.10 -1.74
C SER A 102 4.06 -20.42 -0.97
N ASP A 103 4.43 -19.60 0.01
CA ASP A 103 5.64 -19.80 0.81
C ASP A 103 5.41 -20.56 2.13
N ARG A 104 4.18 -21.04 2.38
CA ARG A 104 3.82 -21.91 3.51
C ARG A 104 4.27 -21.39 4.88
N HIS A 105 3.87 -20.17 5.23
CA HIS A 105 4.13 -19.52 6.53
C HIS A 105 5.57 -19.04 6.75
N THR A 106 6.41 -19.06 5.72
CA THR A 106 7.82 -18.67 5.90
C THR A 106 7.99 -17.16 5.81
N PHE A 107 8.14 -16.61 4.61
CA PHE A 107 8.55 -15.23 4.41
C PHE A 107 7.39 -14.23 4.55
N SER A 108 6.28 -14.46 3.85
CA SER A 108 5.16 -13.53 3.69
C SER A 108 4.50 -13.21 5.02
N LYS A 109 4.30 -14.22 5.88
CA LYS A 109 3.72 -14.01 7.21
C LYS A 109 4.56 -13.02 8.04
N ILE A 110 5.90 -13.15 7.99
CA ILE A 110 6.82 -12.30 8.73
C ILE A 110 6.90 -10.91 8.07
N ALA A 111 7.11 -10.86 6.76
CA ALA A 111 7.26 -9.62 6.00
C ALA A 111 6.03 -8.69 6.13
N PHE A 112 4.83 -9.27 6.10
CA PHE A 112 3.57 -8.54 6.25
C PHE A 112 3.02 -8.53 7.68
N ALA A 113 3.77 -9.09 8.64
CA ALA A 113 3.42 -9.15 10.06
C ALA A 113 1.99 -9.68 10.36
N PHE A 114 1.54 -10.70 9.62
CA PHE A 114 0.22 -11.28 9.83
C PHE A 114 0.11 -12.00 11.18
N ARG A 115 -1.00 -11.78 11.89
CA ARG A 115 -1.39 -12.62 13.02
C ARG A 115 -1.74 -14.02 12.55
N ASP A 116 -1.31 -15.04 13.29
CA ASP A 116 -1.53 -16.47 12.99
C ASP A 116 -2.97 -16.79 12.64
N LYS A 117 -3.91 -16.32 13.48
CA LYS A 117 -5.35 -16.56 13.28
C LYS A 117 -5.86 -16.00 11.94
N VAL A 118 -5.39 -14.83 11.53
CA VAL A 118 -5.82 -14.19 10.27
C VAL A 118 -5.23 -14.94 9.09
N TYR A 119 -3.92 -15.17 9.13
CA TYR A 119 -3.20 -15.87 8.07
C TYR A 119 -3.76 -17.29 7.84
N ASP A 120 -3.95 -18.06 8.91
CA ASP A 120 -4.48 -19.42 8.82
C ASP A 120 -5.92 -19.46 8.31
N SER A 121 -6.73 -18.44 8.62
CA SER A 121 -8.13 -18.40 8.21
C SER A 121 -8.29 -18.24 6.69
N VAL A 122 -7.31 -17.63 6.02
CA VAL A 122 -7.37 -17.34 4.58
C VAL A 122 -6.45 -18.24 3.77
N PHE A 123 -5.21 -18.44 4.20
CA PHE A 123 -4.17 -19.05 3.35
C PHE A 123 -3.95 -20.54 3.58
N LYS A 124 -4.35 -21.10 4.72
CA LYS A 124 -4.04 -22.50 5.11
C LYS A 124 -4.55 -23.54 4.10
N LEU A 125 -5.73 -23.32 3.52
CA LEU A 125 -6.32 -24.20 2.51
C LEU A 125 -5.58 -24.18 1.16
N ALA A 126 -4.95 -23.05 0.83
CA ALA A 126 -4.26 -22.86 -0.45
C ALA A 126 -2.80 -23.34 -0.42
N GLN A 127 -2.17 -23.46 0.74
CA GLN A 127 -0.77 -23.90 0.88
C GLN A 127 -0.43 -25.27 0.28
N ARG A 128 -1.44 -26.13 0.18
CA ARG A 128 -1.31 -27.51 -0.30
C ARG A 128 -1.92 -27.73 -1.67
N ARG A 129 -2.39 -26.66 -2.32
CA ARG A 129 -3.07 -26.74 -3.61
C ARG A 129 -2.55 -25.67 -4.56
N PRO A 130 -2.45 -25.96 -5.87
CA PRO A 130 -2.23 -24.93 -6.85
C PRO A 130 -3.29 -23.82 -6.72
N HIS A 131 -2.83 -22.57 -6.71
CA HIS A 131 -3.69 -21.40 -6.59
C HIS A 131 -3.08 -20.19 -7.31
N TRP A 132 -3.93 -19.26 -7.73
CA TRP A 132 -3.54 -17.96 -8.24
C TRP A 132 -4.06 -16.84 -7.31
N GLY A 133 -3.45 -15.66 -7.41
CA GLY A 133 -3.80 -14.50 -6.61
C GLY A 133 -4.20 -13.33 -7.50
N ILE A 134 -5.29 -12.66 -7.12
CA ILE A 134 -5.67 -11.37 -7.67
C ILE A 134 -5.54 -10.37 -6.52
N PHE A 135 -4.83 -9.28 -6.73
CA PHE A 135 -4.62 -8.29 -5.68
C PHE A 135 -5.20 -6.94 -6.12
N PRO A 136 -6.46 -6.64 -5.75
CA PRO A 136 -7.05 -5.34 -5.98
C PRO A 136 -6.29 -4.29 -5.18
N THR A 137 -6.01 -3.16 -5.82
CA THR A 137 -5.23 -2.06 -5.28
C THR A 137 -6.00 -0.75 -5.50
N LEU A 138 -6.19 0.00 -4.41
CA LEU A 138 -6.80 1.33 -4.44
C LEU A 138 -5.79 2.37 -4.94
N LEU A 139 -6.09 3.02 -6.06
CA LEU A 139 -5.17 3.96 -6.73
C LEU A 139 -5.28 5.39 -6.19
N TYR A 140 -6.48 5.88 -5.87
CA TYR A 140 -6.70 7.28 -5.47
C TYR A 140 -7.37 7.40 -4.10
N PRO A 141 -6.70 6.97 -3.01
CA PRO A 141 -7.25 7.00 -1.66
C PRO A 141 -7.60 8.42 -1.23
N LYS A 142 -8.79 8.57 -0.66
CA LYS A 142 -9.30 9.79 -0.03
C LYS A 142 -8.78 9.92 1.39
N SER A 143 -8.53 8.81 2.07
CA SER A 143 -7.89 8.77 3.37
C SER A 143 -6.48 9.36 3.28
N LYS A 144 -6.13 10.23 4.23
CA LYS A 144 -4.81 10.86 4.34
C LYS A 144 -4.22 10.61 5.72
N GLY A 145 -2.96 10.22 5.73
CA GLY A 145 -2.17 10.06 6.93
C GLY A 145 -1.29 11.26 7.25
N ASN A 146 -0.44 11.08 8.27
CA ASN A 146 0.65 11.99 8.56
C ASN A 146 1.89 11.27 9.14
N ILE A 147 3.03 11.95 9.09
CA ILE A 147 4.28 11.57 9.73
C ILE A 147 4.66 12.68 10.71
N THR A 148 4.87 12.33 11.98
CA THR A 148 5.24 13.28 13.03
C THR A 148 6.51 12.85 13.74
N LEU A 149 7.16 13.79 14.42
CA LEU A 149 8.29 13.46 15.29
C LEU A 149 7.81 12.72 16.52
N ARG A 150 8.57 11.71 16.94
CA ARG A 150 8.43 11.10 18.27
C ARG A 150 9.05 11.97 19.35
N CYS A 151 10.23 12.50 19.05
CA CYS A 151 11.03 13.37 19.90
C CYS A 151 12.05 14.12 19.03
N ASN A 152 12.93 14.90 19.65
CA ASN A 152 13.99 15.65 18.97
C ASN A 152 15.27 14.83 18.69
N ASN A 153 15.30 13.53 19.02
CA ASN A 153 16.44 12.66 18.70
C ASN A 153 16.36 12.21 17.21
N PRO A 154 17.35 12.54 16.37
CA PRO A 154 17.35 12.15 14.95
C PRO A 154 17.44 10.64 14.71
N ARG A 155 17.84 9.86 15.72
CA ARG A 155 17.88 8.39 15.66
C ARG A 155 16.58 7.73 16.11
N ALA A 156 15.66 8.49 16.70
CA ALA A 156 14.37 7.93 17.09
C ALA A 156 13.49 7.74 15.84
N PRO A 157 12.81 6.60 15.69
CA PRO A 157 11.90 6.40 14.58
C PRO A 157 10.74 7.40 14.66
N PRO A 158 10.32 8.00 13.53
CA PRO A 158 9.16 8.87 13.50
C PRO A 158 7.89 8.11 13.86
N LEU A 159 6.84 8.85 14.15
CA LEU A 159 5.49 8.29 14.26
C LEU A 159 4.84 8.39 12.89
N ILE A 160 4.32 7.28 12.39
CA ILE A 160 3.68 7.20 11.07
C ILE A 160 2.23 6.77 11.31
N TYR A 161 1.30 7.60 10.86
CA TYR A 161 -0.14 7.38 10.97
C TYR A 161 -0.74 7.33 9.57
N PRO A 162 -0.85 6.14 8.95
CA PRO A 162 -1.37 6.04 7.58
C PRO A 162 -2.85 6.36 7.45
N ASN A 163 -3.63 6.11 8.51
CA ASN A 163 -5.08 6.38 8.59
C ASN A 163 -5.87 5.77 7.43
N TYR A 164 -5.57 4.52 7.06
CA TYR A 164 -6.28 3.85 5.97
C TYR A 164 -7.78 3.66 6.27
N PHE A 165 -8.62 3.87 5.26
CA PHE A 165 -10.09 3.77 5.34
C PHE A 165 -10.75 4.67 6.39
N THR A 166 -10.16 5.84 6.68
CA THR A 166 -10.73 6.82 7.59
C THR A 166 -11.36 8.02 6.88
N ASP A 167 -11.52 7.95 5.55
CA ASP A 167 -12.15 9.02 4.80
C ASP A 167 -13.62 9.21 5.24
N PRO A 168 -14.11 10.46 5.38
CA PRO A 168 -15.41 10.72 6.02
C PRO A 168 -16.62 10.07 5.32
N GLU A 169 -16.53 9.87 4.01
CA GLU A 169 -17.62 9.32 3.19
C GLU A 169 -17.51 7.79 3.00
N ASN A 170 -16.47 7.16 3.58
CA ASN A 170 -16.13 5.76 3.40
C ASN A 170 -15.99 5.37 1.91
N LYS A 171 -15.56 6.29 1.04
CA LYS A 171 -15.35 6.06 -0.39
C LYS A 171 -14.24 5.04 -0.63
N ASP A 172 -13.17 5.07 0.16
CA ASP A 172 -12.06 4.13 -0.03
C ASP A 172 -12.49 2.68 0.21
N ILE A 173 -13.25 2.46 1.29
CA ILE A 173 -13.74 1.12 1.62
C ILE A 173 -14.82 0.66 0.64
N LYS A 174 -15.73 1.54 0.19
CA LYS A 174 -16.76 1.18 -0.81
C LYS A 174 -16.14 0.80 -2.15
N THR A 175 -15.18 1.60 -2.64
CA THR A 175 -14.40 1.32 -3.86
C THR A 175 -13.78 -0.08 -3.79
N MET A 176 -13.11 -0.38 -2.67
CA MET A 176 -12.48 -1.69 -2.48
C MET A 176 -13.48 -2.83 -2.31
N VAL A 177 -14.64 -2.62 -1.67
CA VAL A 177 -15.69 -3.64 -1.59
C VAL A 177 -16.23 -3.97 -2.99
N GLU A 178 -16.48 -2.96 -3.83
CA GLU A 178 -16.92 -3.16 -5.21
C GLU A 178 -15.87 -3.95 -6.01
N ALA A 179 -14.60 -3.56 -5.92
CA ALA A 179 -13.50 -4.25 -6.57
C ALA A 179 -13.37 -5.73 -6.16
N ASN A 180 -13.65 -6.05 -4.90
CA ASN A 180 -13.57 -7.42 -4.37
C ASN A 180 -14.84 -8.24 -4.62
N SER A 181 -15.92 -7.61 -5.08
CA SER A 181 -17.20 -8.27 -5.38
C SER A 181 -17.18 -9.12 -6.65
N ILE A 182 -16.03 -9.21 -7.33
CA ILE A 182 -15.75 -10.23 -8.35
C ILE A 182 -15.78 -11.66 -7.78
N HIS A 183 -15.58 -11.81 -6.46
CA HIS A 183 -15.74 -13.06 -5.74
C HIS A 183 -17.22 -13.23 -5.28
N PRO A 184 -17.81 -14.45 -5.35
CA PRO A 184 -19.23 -14.67 -5.08
C PRO A 184 -19.76 -14.01 -3.80
N LYS A 185 -20.99 -13.49 -3.92
CA LYS A 185 -21.62 -12.46 -3.09
C LYS A 185 -21.66 -12.79 -1.59
N THR A 186 -20.76 -12.16 -0.83
CA THR A 186 -20.89 -11.94 0.61
C THR A 186 -21.43 -10.53 0.89
N SER A 187 -21.72 -10.21 2.16
CA SER A 187 -22.21 -8.87 2.54
C SER A 187 -21.12 -7.79 2.47
N PHE A 188 -21.54 -6.53 2.39
CA PHE A 188 -20.66 -5.37 2.54
C PHE A 188 -19.84 -5.46 3.84
N ASP A 189 -20.49 -5.80 4.96
CA ASP A 189 -19.85 -5.88 6.27
C ASP A 189 -18.72 -6.92 6.31
N TYR A 190 -18.91 -8.05 5.62
CA TYR A 190 -17.87 -9.07 5.50
C TYR A 190 -16.63 -8.51 4.78
N TRP A 191 -16.82 -7.89 3.60
CA TRP A 191 -15.71 -7.36 2.82
C TRP A 191 -15.03 -6.18 3.53
N ALA A 192 -15.81 -5.30 4.14
CA ALA A 192 -15.29 -4.18 4.91
C ALA A 192 -14.45 -4.67 6.10
N CYS A 193 -14.86 -5.76 6.76
CA CYS A 193 -14.09 -6.41 7.82
C CYS A 193 -12.79 -7.05 7.27
N ALA A 194 -12.87 -7.79 6.17
CA ALA A 194 -11.72 -8.43 5.54
C ALA A 194 -10.68 -7.39 5.09
N LEU A 195 -11.12 -6.31 4.43
CA LEU A 195 -10.27 -5.21 3.96
C LEU A 195 -9.56 -4.52 5.13
N ARG A 196 -10.27 -4.17 6.21
CA ARG A 196 -9.65 -3.57 7.40
C ARG A 196 -8.65 -4.50 8.10
N THR A 197 -8.78 -5.80 7.90
CA THR A 197 -7.92 -6.81 8.56
C THR A 197 -6.71 -7.19 7.71
N MET A 198 -6.84 -7.16 6.38
CA MET A 198 -5.86 -7.77 5.47
C MET A 198 -5.38 -6.87 4.34
N ALA A 199 -5.98 -5.69 4.14
CA ALA A 199 -5.39 -4.72 3.24
C ALA A 199 -4.07 -4.23 3.84
N PHE A 200 -3.10 -3.98 2.98
CA PHE A 200 -1.75 -3.63 3.36
C PHE A 200 -1.22 -2.50 2.47
N THR A 201 -0.15 -1.87 2.92
CA THR A 201 0.58 -0.90 2.11
C THR A 201 1.18 -1.56 0.87
N LEU A 202 1.14 -0.88 -0.27
CA LEU A 202 1.94 -1.25 -1.45
C LEU A 202 3.34 -0.63 -1.43
N TYR A 203 3.73 0.00 -0.33
CA TYR A 203 4.97 0.76 -0.16
C TYR A 203 5.11 1.95 -1.13
N HIS A 204 3.99 2.60 -1.45
CA HIS A 204 3.92 3.77 -2.33
C HIS A 204 3.66 5.05 -1.53
N GLN A 205 4.29 5.19 -0.37
CA GLN A 205 4.09 6.36 0.49
C GLN A 205 4.60 7.64 -0.17
N ILE A 206 3.72 8.62 -0.36
CA ILE A 206 4.03 9.92 -0.98
C ILE A 206 3.28 11.08 -0.30
N GLY A 207 3.65 12.31 -0.67
CA GLY A 207 2.80 13.50 -0.43
C GLY A 207 3.06 14.28 0.86
N THR A 208 3.98 13.84 1.72
CA THR A 208 4.27 14.45 3.03
C THR A 208 4.94 15.84 2.96
N THR A 209 5.49 16.18 1.80
CA THR A 209 6.00 17.52 1.44
C THR A 209 5.38 17.95 0.12
N LYS A 210 4.05 18.10 0.13
CA LYS A 210 3.22 18.36 -1.07
C LYS A 210 3.69 19.60 -1.83
N MET A 211 3.83 19.47 -3.16
CA MET A 211 3.96 20.60 -4.06
C MET A 211 2.59 21.24 -4.32
N GLY A 212 2.51 22.56 -4.31
CA GLY A 212 1.28 23.28 -4.62
C GLY A 212 1.52 24.77 -4.88
N PRO A 213 0.51 25.51 -5.37
CA PRO A 213 0.61 26.95 -5.57
C PRO A 213 0.74 27.68 -4.22
N ARG A 214 1.15 28.95 -4.25
CA ARG A 214 1.50 29.72 -3.03
C ARG A 214 0.31 29.95 -2.11
N ASP A 215 -0.89 29.94 -2.66
CA ASP A 215 -2.17 30.11 -1.96
C ASP A 215 -2.77 28.79 -1.45
N ASP A 216 -2.17 27.63 -1.78
CA ASP A 216 -2.57 26.35 -1.20
C ASP A 216 -1.99 26.22 0.23
N PRO A 217 -2.83 26.29 1.28
CA PRO A 217 -2.35 26.22 2.66
C PRO A 217 -1.78 24.85 3.05
N THR A 218 -1.96 23.84 2.20
CA THR A 218 -1.43 22.48 2.40
C THR A 218 -0.10 22.25 1.68
N ALA A 219 0.38 23.22 0.91
CA ALA A 219 1.63 23.11 0.16
C ALA A 219 2.86 23.37 1.03
N VAL A 220 3.93 22.64 0.74
CA VAL A 220 5.25 22.76 1.38
C VAL A 220 6.28 23.31 0.41
N VAL A 221 6.19 22.95 -0.87
CA VAL A 221 7.11 23.39 -1.93
C VAL A 221 6.38 23.99 -3.13
N ASN A 222 7.07 24.88 -3.85
CA ASN A 222 6.60 25.48 -5.10
C ASN A 222 6.85 24.55 -6.32
N SER A 223 6.50 25.01 -7.53
CA SER A 223 6.66 24.25 -8.77
C SER A 223 8.11 23.98 -9.19
N GLN A 224 9.08 24.61 -8.53
CA GLN A 224 10.51 24.37 -8.67
C GLN A 224 11.06 23.47 -7.55
N LEU A 225 10.17 22.89 -6.74
CA LEU A 225 10.45 22.09 -5.55
C LEU A 225 11.19 22.87 -4.46
N GLN A 226 11.11 24.20 -4.45
CA GLN A 226 11.70 25.01 -3.38
C GLN A 226 10.76 25.10 -2.19
N VAL A 227 11.31 24.93 -0.99
CA VAL A 227 10.56 25.05 0.27
C VAL A 227 10.07 26.49 0.43
N TYR A 228 8.78 26.66 0.69
CA TYR A 228 8.21 27.99 0.88
C TYR A 228 8.88 28.72 2.06
N GLY A 229 9.27 29.98 1.83
CA GLY A 229 9.96 30.79 2.83
C GLY A 229 11.47 30.54 2.94
N ILE A 230 12.05 29.61 2.17
CA ILE A 230 13.49 29.30 2.20
C ILE A 230 14.04 29.18 0.77
N GLU A 231 14.85 30.16 0.36
CA GLU A 231 15.31 30.29 -1.03
C GLU A 231 16.29 29.18 -1.47
N THR A 232 17.08 28.68 -0.53
CA THR A 232 18.24 27.81 -0.79
C THR A 232 17.97 26.32 -0.53
N LEU A 233 16.72 25.93 -0.29
CA LEU A 233 16.35 24.55 0.07
C LEU A 233 15.30 23.97 -0.89
N ARG A 234 15.55 22.74 -1.35
CA ARG A 234 14.64 21.89 -2.11
C ARG A 234 14.59 20.50 -1.48
#